data_AF-X1LSB1-F1
#
_entry.id   AF-X1LSB1-F1
#
_cell.length_a   1.000
_cell.length_b   1.000
_cell.length_c   1.000
_cell.angle_alpha   90.00
_cell.angle_beta   90.00
_cell.angle_gamma   90.00
#
_symmetry.space_group_name_H-M   'P 1'
#
loop_
_entity.id
_entity.type
_entity.pdbx_description
1 polymer ?
#
loop_
_entity_poly.entity_id
_entity_poly.type
_entity_poly.pdbx_seq_one_letter_code
_entity_poly.pdbx_strand_id
1 'polypeptide(L)'
;RAECPVCYEKWAAKEAHAITYRLEEAKKGNMGWGKVVHLTVSIPISDYHLVSEAYSKLRPKVYKTLKKVGFFGGSCIFHPYRVNKGTKKWYFSPHFHILGYGWIRGKKVASVYKSTGYIVVNHGVRKSVFATALYQLSHAGVKSGVHTVTWFGCLAYNKAKVKPEVREPEVCPLCGAELRPVVWLGAEGTDPLGDLPEGEYWVEPGGWAYNSRGGYPR
;
A
#
# COMPACT_ATOMS: atom_id res chain seq x y z
N ARG A 1 -1.32 1.48 12.65
CA ARG A 1 0.09 1.81 12.34
C ARG A 1 0.72 0.61 11.67
N ALA A 2 1.51 0.81 10.61
CA ALA A 2 2.07 -0.27 9.81
C ALA A 2 3.16 -1.10 10.52
N GLU A 3 3.92 -0.48 11.43
CA GLU A 3 5.05 -1.10 12.14
C GLU A 3 4.62 -1.84 13.43
N CYS A 4 3.38 -1.66 13.87
CA CYS A 4 2.87 -2.24 15.12
C CYS A 4 2.29 -3.65 14.85
N PRO A 5 2.72 -4.70 15.56
CA PRO A 5 2.29 -6.07 15.33
C PRO A 5 0.79 -6.32 15.60
N VAL A 6 0.10 -5.39 16.27
CA VAL A 6 -1.35 -5.46 16.48
C VAL A 6 -2.09 -4.59 15.45
N CYS A 7 -1.63 -3.35 15.26
CA CYS A 7 -2.34 -2.39 14.42
C CYS A 7 -2.06 -2.54 12.91
N TYR A 8 -1.12 -3.41 12.50
CA TYR A 8 -0.75 -3.57 11.09
C TYR A 8 -1.89 -4.17 10.25
N GLU A 9 -2.72 -5.06 10.81
CA GLU A 9 -3.81 -5.69 10.05
C GLU A 9 -4.87 -4.66 9.64
N LYS A 10 -5.28 -3.80 10.60
CA LYS A 10 -6.19 -2.70 10.33
C LYS A 10 -5.59 -1.68 9.36
N TRP A 11 -4.30 -1.40 9.49
CA TRP A 11 -3.58 -0.56 8.53
C TRP A 11 -3.60 -1.18 7.12
N ALA A 12 -3.30 -2.48 7.00
CA ALA A 12 -3.29 -3.20 5.74
C ALA A 12 -4.68 -3.24 5.11
N ALA A 13 -5.74 -3.42 5.90
CA ALA A 13 -7.12 -3.36 5.43
C ALA A 13 -7.49 -1.96 4.92
N LYS A 14 -7.12 -0.89 5.65
CA LYS A 14 -7.34 0.50 5.23
C LYS A 14 -6.60 0.83 3.92
N GLU A 15 -5.35 0.41 3.79
CA GLU A 15 -4.55 0.59 2.56
C GLU A 15 -5.08 -0.25 1.40
N ALA A 16 -5.50 -1.51 1.65
CA ALA A 16 -6.11 -2.36 0.63
C ALA A 16 -7.43 -1.78 0.11
N HIS A 17 -8.23 -1.20 1.01
CA HIS A 17 -9.43 -0.45 0.66
C HIS A 17 -9.08 0.75 -0.22
N ALA A 18 -8.12 1.59 0.20
CA ALA A 18 -7.68 2.76 -0.57
C ALA A 18 -7.15 2.37 -1.98
N ILE A 19 -6.43 1.25 -2.10
CA ILE A 19 -6.00 0.70 -3.39
C ILE A 19 -7.19 0.34 -4.25
N THR A 20 -8.13 -0.41 -3.69
CA THR A 20 -9.33 -0.89 -4.40
C THR A 20 -10.15 0.29 -4.89
N TYR A 21 -10.49 1.20 -3.99
CA TYR A 21 -11.26 2.41 -4.28
C TYR A 21 -10.62 3.25 -5.38
N ARG A 22 -9.30 3.53 -5.30
CA ARG A 22 -8.62 4.34 -6.32
C ARG A 22 -8.63 3.66 -7.69
N LEU A 23 -8.45 2.34 -7.76
CA LEU A 23 -8.53 1.60 -9.02
C LEU A 23 -9.93 1.66 -9.62
N GLU A 24 -10.96 1.42 -8.81
CA GLU A 24 -12.36 1.44 -9.24
C GLU A 24 -12.81 2.83 -9.70
N GLU A 25 -12.51 3.87 -8.94
CA GLU A 25 -12.84 5.25 -9.30
C GLU A 25 -12.10 5.71 -10.56
N ALA A 26 -10.82 5.39 -10.69
CA ALA A 26 -10.08 5.72 -11.90
C ALA A 26 -10.65 5.03 -13.15
N LYS A 27 -11.26 3.85 -13.00
CA LYS A 27 -11.93 3.12 -14.09
C LYS A 27 -13.23 3.80 -14.53
N LYS A 28 -13.99 4.41 -13.62
CA LYS A 28 -15.23 5.15 -13.94
C LYS A 28 -15.00 6.31 -14.92
N GLY A 29 -13.78 6.85 -14.97
CA GLY A 29 -13.34 7.86 -15.95
C GLY A 29 -13.26 7.39 -17.42
N ASN A 30 -13.86 6.26 -17.76
CA ASN A 30 -14.17 5.80 -19.12
C ASN A 30 -12.98 5.57 -20.07
N MET A 31 -11.87 5.00 -19.58
CA MET A 31 -10.66 4.85 -20.38
C MET A 31 -10.44 3.46 -21.02
N GLY A 32 -11.42 2.55 -21.02
CA GLY A 32 -11.26 1.24 -21.68
C GLY A 32 -10.12 0.37 -21.12
N TRP A 33 -9.78 0.54 -19.84
CA TRP A 33 -8.60 -0.04 -19.19
C TRP A 33 -8.66 -1.55 -18.91
N GLY A 34 -9.77 -2.21 -19.21
CA GLY A 34 -9.96 -3.63 -18.93
C GLY A 34 -10.13 -3.93 -17.44
N LYS A 35 -9.69 -5.13 -17.03
CA LYS A 35 -9.72 -5.60 -15.64
C LYS A 35 -8.38 -5.34 -14.95
N VAL A 36 -8.40 -5.20 -13.62
CA VAL A 36 -7.18 -5.07 -12.82
C VAL A 36 -6.36 -6.36 -12.94
N VAL A 37 -5.11 -6.21 -13.34
CA VAL A 37 -4.12 -7.28 -13.43
C VAL A 37 -3.09 -7.17 -12.31
N HIS A 38 -2.59 -8.31 -11.86
CA HIS A 38 -1.57 -8.42 -10.83
C HIS A 38 -0.23 -8.81 -11.45
N LEU A 39 0.79 -7.98 -11.23
CA LEU A 39 2.15 -8.31 -11.63
C LEU A 39 3.07 -8.42 -10.41
N THR A 40 4.12 -9.22 -10.57
CA THR A 40 5.30 -9.14 -9.73
C THR A 40 6.49 -8.70 -10.57
N VAL A 41 7.31 -7.80 -10.03
CA VAL A 41 8.59 -7.41 -10.63
C VAL A 41 9.71 -7.77 -9.67
N SER A 42 10.50 -8.79 -10.00
CA SER A 42 11.68 -9.17 -9.23
C SER A 42 12.88 -8.32 -9.63
N ILE A 43 13.65 -7.90 -8.63
CA ILE A 43 14.88 -7.13 -8.81
C ILE A 43 16.02 -8.10 -9.21
N PRO A 44 16.90 -7.76 -10.17
CA PRO A 44 18.10 -8.55 -10.44
C PRO A 44 19.10 -8.45 -9.28
N ILE A 45 19.90 -9.49 -9.08
CA ILE A 45 20.92 -9.54 -7.99
C ILE A 45 21.85 -8.31 -8.06
N SER A 46 22.22 -7.87 -9.27
CA SER A 46 23.05 -6.68 -9.47
C SER A 46 22.47 -5.40 -8.85
N ASP A 47 21.16 -5.32 -8.62
CA ASP A 47 20.47 -4.17 -8.03
C ASP A 47 20.08 -4.40 -6.55
N TYR A 48 20.43 -5.53 -5.93
CA TYR A 48 20.07 -5.81 -4.53
C TYR A 48 20.64 -4.78 -3.54
N HIS A 49 21.86 -4.30 -3.78
CA HIS A 49 22.51 -3.25 -2.98
C HIS A 49 21.67 -1.97 -2.89
N LEU A 50 20.86 -1.67 -3.91
CA LEU A 50 20.01 -0.48 -3.92
C LEU A 50 18.88 -0.55 -2.88
N VAL A 51 18.54 -1.73 -2.36
CA VAL A 51 17.51 -1.85 -1.31
C VAL A 51 17.95 -1.12 -0.04
N SER A 52 19.22 -1.25 0.34
CA SER A 52 19.80 -0.60 1.52
C SER A 52 20.34 0.79 1.21
N GLU A 53 21.06 0.95 0.09
CA GLU A 53 21.87 2.14 -0.17
C GLU A 53 21.10 3.27 -0.85
N ALA A 54 20.15 2.94 -1.73
CA ALA A 54 19.51 3.93 -2.59
C ALA A 54 18.11 3.50 -3.06
N TYR A 55 17.25 3.14 -2.10
CA TYR A 55 15.92 2.56 -2.38
C TYR A 55 15.07 3.42 -3.33
N SER A 56 15.20 4.75 -3.24
CA SER A 56 14.52 5.71 -4.11
C SER A 56 14.79 5.47 -5.61
N LYS A 57 15.91 4.84 -5.97
CA LYS A 57 16.27 4.51 -7.36
C LYS A 57 15.53 3.28 -7.90
N LEU A 58 15.03 2.38 -7.05
CA LEU A 58 14.39 1.13 -7.48
C LEU A 58 13.02 1.37 -8.14
N ARG A 59 12.18 2.21 -7.54
CA ARG A 59 10.83 2.51 -8.08
C ARG A 59 10.86 3.05 -9.51
N PRO A 60 11.69 4.07 -9.85
CA PRO A 60 11.84 4.53 -11.22
C PRO A 60 12.25 3.42 -12.20
N LYS A 61 13.16 2.52 -11.80
CA LYS A 61 13.55 1.36 -12.63
C LYS A 61 12.35 0.43 -12.88
N VAL A 62 11.61 0.10 -11.83
CA VAL A 62 10.39 -0.72 -11.91
C VAL A 62 9.34 -0.08 -12.81
N TYR A 63 9.08 1.22 -12.67
CA TYR A 63 8.09 1.92 -13.50
C TYR A 63 8.48 1.92 -14.98
N LYS A 64 9.76 2.13 -15.29
CA LYS A 64 10.29 2.06 -16.66
C LYS A 64 10.12 0.65 -17.24
N THR A 65 10.44 -0.39 -16.46
CA THR A 65 10.25 -1.81 -16.83
C THR A 65 8.78 -2.10 -17.12
N LEU A 66 7.86 -1.68 -16.24
CA LEU A 66 6.42 -1.90 -16.39
C LEU A 66 5.85 -1.19 -17.63
N LYS A 67 6.26 0.06 -17.89
CA LYS A 67 5.86 0.79 -19.09
C LYS A 67 6.31 0.05 -20.36
N LYS A 68 7.55 -0.46 -20.40
CA LYS A 68 8.08 -1.20 -21.56
C LYS A 68 7.24 -2.43 -21.88
N VAL A 69 6.76 -3.17 -20.88
CA VAL A 69 5.97 -4.40 -21.10
C VAL A 69 4.49 -4.17 -21.40
N GLY A 70 4.04 -2.91 -21.45
CA GLY A 70 2.66 -2.54 -21.78
C GLY A 70 1.75 -2.31 -20.57
N PHE A 71 2.33 -2.07 -19.39
CA PHE A 71 1.60 -1.67 -18.19
C PHE A 71 1.45 -0.15 -18.13
N PHE A 72 0.24 0.34 -17.86
CA PHE A 72 -0.11 1.75 -17.95
C PHE A 72 0.09 2.51 -16.65
N GLY A 73 -0.14 1.84 -15.52
CA GLY A 73 -0.08 2.42 -14.20
C GLY A 73 -0.80 1.55 -13.17
N GLY A 74 -0.48 1.74 -11.90
CA GLY A 74 -0.99 0.92 -10.81
C GLY A 74 -0.48 1.37 -9.45
N SER A 75 -0.92 0.64 -8.41
CA SER A 75 -0.25 0.62 -7.13
C SER A 75 1.06 -0.16 -7.23
N CYS A 76 2.02 0.17 -6.39
CA CYS A 76 3.34 -0.45 -6.33
C CYS A 76 3.73 -0.66 -4.85
N ILE A 77 3.85 -1.92 -4.45
CA ILE A 77 4.05 -2.37 -3.07
C ILE A 77 5.34 -3.19 -2.99
N PHE A 78 6.29 -2.73 -2.18
CA PHE A 78 7.59 -3.39 -2.06
C PHE A 78 7.61 -4.51 -1.04
N HIS A 79 8.27 -5.61 -1.38
CA HIS A 79 8.44 -6.79 -0.54
C HIS A 79 9.92 -7.18 -0.52
N PRO A 80 10.62 -7.06 0.61
CA PRO A 80 12.05 -7.38 0.70
C PRO A 80 12.33 -8.90 0.69
N TYR A 81 11.39 -9.71 1.18
CA TYR A 81 11.55 -11.15 1.36
C TYR A 81 10.46 -11.95 0.63
N ARG A 82 10.77 -13.21 0.33
CA ARG A 82 9.82 -14.20 -0.16
C ARG A 82 9.77 -15.39 0.79
N VAL A 83 8.61 -16.03 0.91
CA VAL A 83 8.46 -17.32 1.60
C VAL A 83 8.79 -18.47 0.64
N ASN A 84 9.69 -19.35 1.06
CA ASN A 84 9.86 -20.64 0.41
C ASN A 84 8.66 -21.53 0.73
N LYS A 85 7.91 -21.97 -0.29
CA LYS A 85 6.66 -22.73 -0.08
C LYS A 85 6.86 -24.09 0.57
N GLY A 86 8.01 -24.74 0.34
CA GLY A 86 8.33 -26.05 0.90
C GLY A 86 8.82 -25.95 2.35
N THR A 87 9.81 -25.08 2.60
CA THR A 87 10.42 -24.97 3.94
C THR A 87 9.71 -23.99 4.86
N LYS A 88 8.79 -23.17 4.34
CA LYS A 88 8.14 -22.03 5.02
C LYS A 88 9.10 -20.97 5.55
N LYS A 89 10.38 -21.02 5.19
CA LYS A 89 11.38 -20.03 5.59
C LYS A 89 11.34 -18.80 4.68
N TRP A 90 11.49 -17.63 5.30
CA TRP A 90 11.70 -16.38 4.59
C TRP A 90 13.13 -16.28 4.07
N TYR A 91 13.30 -15.74 2.87
CA TYR A 91 14.62 -15.47 2.29
C TYR A 91 14.61 -14.15 1.52
N PHE A 92 15.77 -13.49 1.48
CA PHE A 92 15.92 -12.19 0.82
C PHE A 92 15.77 -12.35 -0.69
N SER A 93 14.72 -11.74 -1.23
CA SER A 93 14.37 -11.79 -2.65
C SER A 93 13.48 -10.59 -2.94
N PRO A 94 14.07 -9.39 -3.02
CA PRO A 94 13.31 -8.17 -3.10
C PRO A 94 12.54 -8.08 -4.41
N HIS A 95 11.25 -7.75 -4.31
CA HIS A 95 10.35 -7.64 -5.44
C HIS A 95 9.24 -6.63 -5.18
N PHE A 96 8.52 -6.28 -6.25
CA PHE A 96 7.38 -5.38 -6.18
C PHE A 96 6.13 -6.10 -6.63
N HIS A 97 5.04 -5.93 -5.88
CA HIS A 97 3.71 -6.30 -6.28
C HIS A 97 2.97 -5.09 -6.84
N ILE A 98 2.32 -5.30 -7.98
CA ILE A 98 1.66 -4.25 -8.75
C ILE A 98 0.21 -4.66 -8.99
N LEU A 99 -0.73 -3.77 -8.68
CA LEU A 99 -2.14 -3.91 -9.07
C LEU A 99 -2.53 -2.70 -9.91
N GLY A 100 -3.02 -2.94 -11.12
CA GLY A 100 -3.38 -1.85 -12.03
C GLY A 100 -3.78 -2.34 -13.40
N TYR A 101 -3.52 -1.52 -14.42
CA TYR A 101 -4.04 -1.74 -15.77
C TYR A 101 -2.93 -1.82 -16.81
N GLY A 102 -3.12 -2.69 -17.80
CA GLY A 102 -2.17 -2.87 -18.89
C GLY A 102 -2.45 -4.07 -19.77
N TRP A 103 -1.90 -4.02 -20.98
CA TRP A 103 -1.90 -5.15 -21.93
C TRP A 103 -0.49 -5.71 -22.02
N ILE A 104 -0.20 -6.75 -21.23
CA ILE A 104 1.15 -7.29 -21.10
C ILE A 104 1.57 -8.01 -22.36
N ARG A 105 2.66 -7.53 -22.98
CA ARG A 105 3.18 -8.09 -24.23
C ARG A 105 4.32 -9.07 -23.94
N GLY A 106 4.07 -10.37 -24.05
CA GLY A 106 5.04 -11.43 -23.71
C GLY A 106 6.41 -11.27 -24.39
N LYS A 107 6.45 -10.95 -25.69
CA LYS A 107 7.70 -10.66 -26.43
C LYS A 107 8.51 -9.52 -25.79
N LYS A 108 7.85 -8.50 -25.24
CA LYS A 108 8.52 -7.39 -24.55
C LYS A 108 9.03 -7.79 -23.17
N VAL A 109 8.35 -8.68 -22.46
CA VAL A 109 8.82 -9.22 -21.17
C VAL A 109 10.18 -9.92 -21.35
N ALA A 110 10.30 -10.79 -22.36
CA ALA A 110 11.55 -11.48 -22.66
C ALA A 110 12.69 -10.50 -23.02
N SER A 111 12.40 -9.48 -23.85
CA SER A 111 13.38 -8.45 -24.21
C SER A 111 13.83 -7.63 -22.99
N VAL A 112 12.90 -7.25 -22.11
CA VAL A 112 13.23 -6.51 -20.88
C VAL A 112 14.15 -7.34 -20.00
N TYR A 113 13.83 -8.61 -19.73
CA TYR A 113 14.67 -9.49 -18.93
C TYR A 113 16.10 -9.59 -19.51
N LYS A 114 16.24 -9.83 -20.82
CA LYS A 114 17.57 -9.89 -21.48
C LYS A 114 18.38 -8.60 -21.32
N SER A 115 17.72 -7.45 -21.36
CA SER A 115 18.40 -6.14 -21.34
C SER A 115 18.66 -5.57 -19.93
N THR A 116 17.89 -5.98 -18.92
CA THR A 116 17.97 -5.36 -17.57
C THR A 116 18.08 -6.35 -16.43
N GLY A 117 17.84 -7.64 -16.67
CA GLY A 117 17.73 -8.66 -15.63
C GLY A 117 16.44 -8.59 -14.78
N TYR A 118 15.58 -7.58 -14.97
CA TYR A 118 14.30 -7.50 -14.25
C TYR A 118 13.32 -8.54 -14.78
N ILE A 119 12.72 -9.31 -13.87
CA ILE A 119 11.74 -10.35 -14.21
C ILE A 119 10.35 -9.81 -13.92
N VAL A 120 9.48 -9.77 -14.93
CA VAL A 120 8.07 -9.42 -14.77
C VAL A 120 7.23 -10.68 -14.92
N VAL A 121 6.49 -11.03 -13.86
CA VAL A 121 5.54 -12.14 -13.85
C VAL A 121 4.12 -11.58 -13.88
N ASN A 122 3.31 -12.07 -14.81
CA ASN A 122 1.89 -11.72 -14.90
C ASN A 122 1.04 -12.80 -14.23
N HIS A 123 0.40 -12.46 -13.11
CA HIS A 123 -0.51 -13.35 -12.37
C HIS A 123 -1.96 -13.23 -12.86
N GLY A 124 -2.19 -12.49 -13.94
CA GLY A 124 -3.48 -12.32 -14.59
C GLY A 124 -4.44 -11.44 -13.81
N VAL A 125 -5.72 -11.56 -14.16
CA VAL A 125 -6.81 -10.81 -13.55
C VAL A 125 -7.14 -11.39 -12.18
N ARG A 126 -7.32 -10.52 -11.19
CA ARG A 126 -7.68 -10.94 -9.83
C ARG A 126 -9.20 -10.99 -9.64
N LYS A 127 -9.68 -12.01 -8.93
CA LYS A 127 -11.09 -12.13 -8.53
C LYS A 127 -11.50 -11.00 -7.58
N SER A 128 -10.66 -10.74 -6.58
CA SER A 128 -10.82 -9.64 -5.63
C SER A 128 -9.53 -8.83 -5.55
N VAL A 129 -9.62 -7.54 -5.89
CA VAL A 129 -8.52 -6.58 -5.77
C VAL A 129 -8.22 -6.35 -4.29
N PHE A 130 -9.24 -6.14 -3.48
CA PHE A 130 -9.11 -5.95 -2.03
C PHE A 130 -8.38 -7.11 -1.36
N ALA A 131 -8.84 -8.35 -1.53
CA ALA A 131 -8.21 -9.51 -0.88
C ALA A 131 -6.76 -9.71 -1.37
N THR A 132 -6.48 -9.40 -2.64
CA THR A 132 -5.13 -9.48 -3.18
C THR A 132 -4.22 -8.39 -2.60
N ALA A 133 -4.71 -7.16 -2.47
CA ALA A 133 -3.97 -6.05 -1.88
C ALA A 133 -3.74 -6.27 -0.38
N LEU A 134 -4.75 -6.74 0.35
CA LEU A 134 -4.65 -7.09 1.77
C LEU A 134 -3.58 -8.15 2.00
N TYR A 135 -3.59 -9.23 1.20
CA TYR A 135 -2.57 -10.25 1.28
C TYR A 135 -1.16 -9.67 1.04
N GLN A 136 -0.98 -8.83 0.02
CA GLN A 136 0.31 -8.18 -0.23
C GLN A 136 0.74 -7.28 0.95
N LEU A 137 -0.19 -6.49 1.50
CA LEU A 137 0.10 -5.55 2.58
C LEU A 137 0.39 -6.24 3.91
N SER A 138 -0.13 -7.45 4.14
CA SER A 138 0.10 -8.21 5.37
C SER A 138 1.57 -8.60 5.59
N HIS A 139 2.41 -8.50 4.55
CA HIS A 139 3.83 -8.85 4.60
C HIS A 139 4.68 -7.93 3.70
N ALA A 140 4.21 -6.71 3.48
CA ALA A 140 4.96 -5.70 2.74
C ALA A 140 6.14 -5.18 3.57
N GLY A 141 7.18 -4.69 2.89
CA GLY A 141 8.26 -3.96 3.54
C GLY A 141 7.77 -2.59 3.99
N VAL A 142 7.93 -2.29 5.28
CA VAL A 142 7.59 -1.00 5.89
C VAL A 142 8.87 -0.38 6.43
N LYS A 143 9.04 0.93 6.21
CA LYS A 143 10.16 1.71 6.74
C LYS A 143 9.71 3.15 6.95
N SER A 144 9.93 3.69 8.15
CA SER A 144 9.70 5.11 8.44
C SER A 144 10.32 6.04 7.37
N GLY A 145 9.57 7.07 7.00
CA GLY A 145 9.95 8.02 5.93
C GLY A 145 9.80 7.48 4.50
N VAL A 146 9.40 6.22 4.31
CA VAL A 146 9.20 5.62 2.99
C VAL A 146 7.77 5.09 2.88
N HIS A 147 7.01 5.59 1.91
CA HIS A 147 5.67 5.06 1.64
C HIS A 147 5.73 3.59 1.26
N THR A 148 4.90 2.75 1.88
CA THR A 148 4.77 1.33 1.51
C THR A 148 4.10 1.15 0.15
N VAL A 149 2.99 1.88 -0.07
CA VAL A 149 2.23 1.90 -1.32
C VAL A 149 2.53 3.18 -2.08
N THR A 150 2.83 3.05 -3.37
CA THR A 150 3.02 4.21 -4.27
C THR A 150 2.22 4.02 -5.56
N TRP A 151 1.95 5.13 -6.25
CA TRP A 151 1.17 5.13 -7.49
C TRP A 151 1.99 5.69 -8.64
N PHE A 152 1.85 5.10 -9.82
CA PHE A 152 2.62 5.50 -10.99
C PHE A 152 1.82 5.39 -12.29
N GLY A 153 2.40 5.93 -13.36
CA GLY A 153 1.81 5.90 -14.69
C GLY A 153 0.52 6.72 -14.74
N CYS A 154 -0.49 6.20 -15.44
CA CYS A 154 -1.80 6.85 -15.54
C CYS A 154 -2.52 6.99 -14.18
N LEU A 155 -2.15 6.18 -13.17
CA LEU A 155 -2.74 6.19 -11.83
C LEU A 155 -1.97 7.06 -10.82
N ALA A 156 -0.89 7.72 -11.23
CA ALA A 156 -0.15 8.64 -10.39
C ALA A 156 -1.05 9.77 -9.83
N TYR A 157 -0.74 10.29 -8.63
CA TYR A 157 -1.56 11.30 -7.94
C TYR A 157 -1.81 12.58 -8.74
N ASN A 158 -0.85 12.98 -9.56
CA ASN A 158 -0.97 14.14 -10.45
C ASN A 158 -1.69 13.84 -11.77
N LYS A 159 -1.98 12.57 -12.08
CA LYS A 159 -2.64 12.14 -13.34
C LYS A 159 -4.07 11.65 -13.11
N ALA A 160 -4.26 10.71 -12.19
CA ALA A 160 -5.60 10.24 -11.83
C ALA A 160 -6.14 11.05 -10.65
N LYS A 161 -7.14 11.89 -10.94
CA LYS A 161 -7.92 12.63 -9.95
C LYS A 161 -9.12 11.78 -9.57
N VAL A 162 -8.97 11.06 -8.46
CA VAL A 162 -10.03 10.23 -7.88
C VAL A 162 -10.80 11.09 -6.89
N LYS A 163 -12.13 11.05 -6.97
CA LYS A 163 -13.01 11.72 -6.01
C LYS A 163 -12.73 11.13 -4.62
N PRO A 164 -12.46 11.95 -3.59
CA PRO A 164 -12.33 11.44 -2.24
C PRO A 164 -13.56 10.61 -1.86
N GLU A 165 -13.33 9.50 -1.18
CA GLU A 165 -14.41 8.72 -0.59
C GLU A 165 -15.10 9.60 0.47
N VAL A 166 -16.42 9.74 0.37
CA VAL A 166 -17.22 10.38 1.41
C VAL A 166 -17.39 9.34 2.52
N ARG A 167 -16.82 9.63 3.69
CA ARG A 167 -17.05 8.83 4.89
C ARG A 167 -18.08 9.54 5.73
N GLU A 168 -19.04 8.78 6.24
CA GLU A 168 -19.95 9.32 7.25
C GLU A 168 -19.13 9.71 8.49
N PRO A 169 -19.38 10.89 9.06
CA PRO A 169 -18.70 11.29 10.27
C PRO A 169 -19.08 10.34 11.40
N GLU A 170 -18.10 9.91 12.19
CA GLU A 170 -18.38 9.27 13.46
C GLU A 170 -19.00 10.33 14.39
N VAL A 171 -20.17 10.06 14.96
CA VAL A 171 -20.90 11.00 15.81
C VAL A 171 -21.00 10.46 17.23
N CYS A 172 -21.07 11.37 18.21
CA CYS A 172 -21.30 11.01 19.60
C CYS A 172 -22.70 10.38 19.74
N PRO A 173 -22.83 9.18 20.32
CA PRO A 173 -24.12 8.53 20.48
C PRO A 173 -25.06 9.25 21.45
N LEU A 174 -24.55 10.16 22.28
CA LEU A 174 -25.34 10.92 23.26
C LEU A 174 -25.90 12.23 22.70
N CYS A 175 -25.08 12.98 21.96
CA CYS A 175 -25.44 14.34 21.52
C CYS A 175 -25.43 14.54 19.99
N GLY A 176 -24.98 13.56 19.22
CA GLY A 176 -24.90 13.63 17.76
C GLY A 176 -23.78 14.52 17.21
N ALA A 177 -22.93 15.10 18.07
CA ALA A 177 -21.79 15.90 17.62
C ALA A 177 -20.72 15.04 16.94
N GLU A 178 -20.09 15.56 15.88
CA GLU A 178 -18.98 14.89 15.18
C GLU A 178 -17.79 14.64 16.10
N LEU A 179 -17.35 13.39 16.19
CA LEU A 179 -16.19 12.98 16.96
C LEU A 179 -14.91 13.48 16.28
N ARG A 180 -13.99 13.97 17.10
CA ARG A 180 -12.70 14.50 16.63
C ARG A 180 -11.56 13.66 17.16
N PRO A 181 -10.51 13.41 16.35
CA PRO A 181 -9.33 12.71 16.84
C PRO A 181 -8.70 13.48 18.00
N VAL A 182 -8.39 12.76 19.08
CA VAL A 182 -7.65 13.27 20.23
C VAL A 182 -6.27 12.61 20.31
N VAL A 183 -5.34 13.28 20.98
CA VAL A 183 -4.01 12.76 21.32
C VAL A 183 -3.82 12.87 22.83
N TRP A 184 -3.16 11.86 23.40
CA TRP A 184 -2.73 11.91 24.79
C TRP A 184 -1.48 12.79 24.92
N LEU A 185 -1.54 13.76 25.83
CA LEU A 185 -0.48 14.70 26.19
C LEU A 185 -0.05 14.55 27.66
N GLY A 186 -0.39 13.43 28.32
CA GLY A 186 0.06 13.15 29.68
C GLY A 186 1.54 12.84 29.76
N ALA A 187 2.00 12.41 30.95
CA ALA A 187 3.41 12.14 31.20
C ALA A 187 4.00 11.16 30.18
N GLU A 188 5.24 11.41 29.76
CA GLU A 188 5.92 10.56 28.77
C GLU A 188 5.97 9.10 29.24
N GLY A 189 5.64 8.17 28.34
CA GLY A 189 5.56 6.73 28.67
C GLY A 189 4.27 6.30 29.36
N THR A 190 3.33 7.21 29.62
CA THR A 190 1.98 6.84 30.08
C THR A 190 1.05 6.59 28.90
N ASP A 191 0.36 5.46 28.93
CA ASP A 191 -0.79 5.18 28.07
C ASP A 191 -1.99 4.88 28.98
N PRO A 192 -2.91 5.84 29.18
CA PRO A 192 -4.04 5.66 30.09
C PRO A 192 -5.00 4.55 29.63
N LEU A 193 -4.85 4.04 28.40
CA LEU A 193 -5.63 2.93 27.85
C LEU A 193 -4.76 1.74 27.46
N GLY A 194 -3.47 1.72 27.84
CA GLY A 194 -2.51 0.73 27.36
C GLY A 194 -2.85 -0.73 27.69
N ASP A 195 -3.58 -0.95 28.79
CA ASP A 195 -4.02 -2.27 29.24
C ASP A 195 -5.44 -2.64 28.77
N LEU A 196 -6.18 -1.68 28.19
CA LEU A 196 -7.53 -1.94 27.70
C LEU A 196 -7.49 -2.48 26.27
N PRO A 197 -8.40 -3.40 25.90
CA PRO A 197 -8.55 -3.80 24.51
C PRO A 197 -9.01 -2.60 23.65
N GLU A 198 -9.04 -2.78 22.33
CA GLU A 198 -9.62 -1.75 21.48
C GLU A 198 -11.14 -1.75 21.63
N GLY A 199 -11.72 -0.57 21.88
CA GLY A 199 -13.14 -0.42 22.15
C GLY A 199 -13.53 1.03 22.41
N GLU A 200 -14.78 1.21 22.79
CA GLU A 200 -15.32 2.50 23.20
C GLU A 200 -15.25 2.60 24.72
N TYR A 201 -14.62 3.67 25.20
CA TYR A 201 -14.38 3.89 26.63
C TYR A 201 -14.81 5.29 27.02
N TRP A 202 -15.39 5.38 28.21
CA TRP A 202 -15.58 6.65 28.90
C TRP A 202 -14.33 6.89 29.76
N VAL A 203 -13.60 7.96 29.45
CA VAL A 203 -12.35 8.31 30.12
C VAL A 203 -12.43 9.72 30.67
N GLU A 204 -11.67 9.99 31.73
CA GLU A 204 -11.47 11.35 32.21
C GLU A 204 -10.77 12.20 31.13
N PRO A 205 -11.27 13.41 30.83
CA PRO A 205 -10.73 14.24 29.74
C PRO A 205 -9.33 14.80 30.03
N GLY A 206 -8.91 14.79 31.30
CA GLY A 206 -7.60 15.32 31.72
C GLY A 206 -6.45 14.61 31.01
N GLY A 207 -5.57 15.38 30.37
CA GLY A 207 -4.42 14.86 29.60
C GLY A 207 -4.71 14.53 28.13
N TRP A 208 -5.97 14.54 27.69
CA TRP A 208 -6.33 14.42 26.28
C TRP A 208 -6.51 15.80 25.64
N ALA A 209 -6.03 15.96 24.41
CA ALA A 209 -6.23 17.17 23.62
C ALA A 209 -6.68 16.84 22.21
N TYR A 210 -7.49 17.71 21.61
CA TYR A 210 -7.84 17.58 20.20
C TYR A 210 -6.60 17.66 19.32
N ASN A 211 -6.50 16.73 18.37
CA ASN A 211 -5.43 16.72 17.40
C ASN A 211 -5.61 17.89 16.41
N SER A 212 -4.82 18.95 16.57
CA SER A 212 -4.87 20.16 15.74
C SER A 212 -4.49 19.93 14.27
N ARG A 213 -3.97 18.75 13.89
CA ARG A 213 -3.57 18.45 12.51
C ARG A 213 -4.69 17.90 11.61
N GLY A 214 -5.93 17.83 12.09
CA GLY A 214 -7.12 17.57 11.26
C GLY A 214 -7.10 16.26 10.45
N GLY A 215 -6.26 15.31 10.82
CA GLY A 215 -6.11 14.06 10.10
C GLY A 215 -5.71 12.94 11.06
N TYR A 216 -6.24 11.74 10.80
CA TYR A 216 -5.70 10.52 11.40
C TYR A 216 -4.18 10.52 11.26
N PRO A 217 -3.41 10.20 12.31
CA PRO A 217 -1.97 10.04 12.19
C PRO A 217 -1.70 8.99 11.09
N ARG A 218 -1.01 9.41 10.03
CA ARG A 218 -0.56 8.53 8.94
C ARG A 218 0.53 7.60 9.44
#